data_AF-A0A674EGT2-F1
#
_entry.id   AF-A0A674EGT2-F1
#
_cell.length_a   1.000
_cell.length_b   1.000
_cell.length_c   1.000
_cell.angle_alpha   90.00
_cell.angle_beta   90.00
_cell.angle_gamma   90.00
#
_symmetry.space_group_name_H-M   'P 1'
#
loop_
_entity.id
_entity.type
_entity.pdbx_description
1 polymer ?
#
loop_
_entity_poly.entity_id
_entity_poly.type
_entity_poly.pdbx_seq_one_letter_code
_entity_poly.pdbx_strand_id
1 'polypeptide(L)'
;MVCFGLPHPFPSKHNDGVVFQETGPTMVGDEYSDPAIMNYLGARKTTMLGNNFSEYHVDDSPRLVLDKLEKIGFRVVTMTGVGQTLVWCMYKETDCIT
;
A
#
# COMPACT_ATOMS: atom_id res chain seq x y z
N MET A 1 -6.00 8.64 -7.98
CA MET A 1 -5.14 8.84 -6.79
C MET A 1 -5.28 7.59 -5.96
N VAL A 2 -4.18 6.89 -5.65
CA VAL A 2 -4.21 5.66 -4.86
C VAL A 2 -3.51 5.94 -3.53
N CYS A 3 -4.15 5.59 -2.41
CA CYS A 3 -3.63 5.78 -1.06
C CYS A 3 -3.21 4.43 -0.48
N PHE A 4 -1.93 4.28 -0.17
CA PHE A 4 -1.35 3.07 0.43
C PHE A 4 -1.16 3.29 1.91
N GLY A 5 -1.54 2.33 2.75
CA GLY A 5 -1.46 2.45 4.21
C GLY A 5 -0.59 1.37 4.84
N LEU A 6 0.24 1.72 5.83
CA LEU A 6 0.90 0.74 6.70
C LEU A 6 0.25 0.78 8.09
N PRO A 7 -0.67 -0.14 8.43
CA PRO A 7 -1.28 -0.16 9.77
C PRO A 7 -0.29 -0.73 10.80
N HIS A 8 0.02 0.05 11.83
CA HIS A 8 0.50 -0.47 13.12
C HIS A 8 -0.70 -0.73 14.05
N PRO A 9 -0.76 -1.84 14.84
CA PRO A 9 0.26 -2.86 15.11
C PRO A 9 -0.17 -4.25 14.61
N PHE A 10 0.39 -4.72 13.49
CA PHE A 10 0.47 -6.17 13.24
C PHE A 10 1.65 -6.72 14.05
N PRO A 11 1.46 -7.73 14.92
CA PRO A 11 2.51 -8.23 15.80
C PRO A 11 3.53 -9.07 15.02
N SER A 12 4.52 -8.43 14.40
CA SER A 12 5.75 -9.13 14.01
C SER A 12 6.77 -9.01 15.13
N LYS A 13 7.10 -10.16 15.72
CA LYS A 13 8.01 -10.31 16.85
C LYS A 13 9.45 -9.96 16.44
N HIS A 14 9.95 -8.77 16.76
CA HIS A 14 11.38 -8.59 17.06
C HIS A 14 11.64 -7.39 17.97
N ASN A 15 12.59 -7.55 18.87
CA ASN A 15 12.71 -6.87 20.15
C ASN A 15 13.83 -5.82 20.17
N ASP A 16 13.99 -5.05 19.10
CA ASP A 16 15.01 -3.99 19.00
C ASP A 16 14.40 -2.86 18.17
N GLY A 17 14.34 -1.62 18.71
CA GLY A 17 13.59 -0.49 18.14
C GLY A 17 13.53 -0.44 16.60
N VAL A 18 12.39 -0.80 16.03
CA VAL A 18 12.22 -1.05 14.59
C VAL A 18 11.72 0.21 13.88
N VAL A 19 12.45 0.66 12.86
CA VAL A 19 11.92 1.56 11.82
C VAL A 19 11.04 0.71 10.91
N PHE A 20 9.74 0.65 11.21
CA PHE A 20 8.76 -0.25 10.57
C PHE A 20 8.50 -0.02 9.08
N GLN A 21 9.05 1.04 8.47
CA GLN A 21 8.96 1.25 7.02
C GLN A 21 9.72 0.18 6.21
N GLU A 22 10.57 -0.63 6.85
CA GLU A 22 11.38 -1.64 6.19
C GLU A 22 10.73 -3.03 6.15
N THR A 23 9.61 -3.24 6.87
CA THR A 23 8.92 -4.52 7.01
C THR A 23 7.45 -4.42 6.59
N GLY A 24 6.96 -5.35 5.77
CA GLY A 24 5.52 -5.47 5.47
C GLY A 24 4.71 -6.05 6.64
N PRO A 25 3.37 -6.18 6.51
CA PRO A 25 2.59 -6.07 5.27
C PRO A 25 2.07 -4.65 4.96
N THR A 26 2.04 -4.28 3.68
CA THR A 26 1.55 -2.99 3.17
C THR A 26 0.13 -3.12 2.61
N MET A 27 -0.80 -2.24 3.01
CA MET A 27 -2.12 -2.13 2.39
C MET A 27 -2.02 -1.37 1.07
N VAL A 28 -2.52 -1.97 -0.01
CA VAL A 28 -2.33 -1.49 -1.39
C VAL A 28 -3.58 -1.10 -2.14
N GLY A 29 -4.75 -1.33 -1.55
CA GLY A 29 -6.01 -0.90 -2.15
C GLY A 29 -7.23 -1.40 -1.40
N ASP A 30 -8.39 -0.91 -1.80
CA ASP A 30 -9.71 -1.34 -1.36
C ASP A 30 -10.40 -2.23 -2.41
N GLU A 31 -11.65 -2.62 -2.17
CA GLU A 31 -12.42 -3.52 -3.01
C GLU A 31 -12.63 -3.06 -4.47
N TYR A 32 -12.56 -1.75 -4.73
CA TYR A 32 -12.72 -1.13 -6.05
C TYR A 32 -11.39 -0.85 -6.76
N SER A 33 -10.26 -1.23 -6.15
CA SER A 33 -8.95 -1.09 -6.76
C SER A 33 -8.80 -1.94 -8.02
N ASP A 34 -8.05 -1.45 -9.01
CA ASP A 34 -7.83 -2.12 -10.30
C ASP A 34 -7.22 -3.53 -10.08
N PRO A 35 -7.94 -4.61 -10.44
CA PRO A 35 -7.47 -5.98 -10.24
C PRO A 35 -6.16 -6.28 -10.96
N ALA A 36 -5.88 -5.63 -12.10
CA ALA A 36 -4.64 -5.84 -12.83
C ALA A 36 -3.43 -5.32 -12.05
N ILE A 37 -3.58 -4.15 -11.41
CA ILE A 37 -2.54 -3.56 -10.56
C ILE A 37 -2.37 -4.39 -9.29
N MET A 38 -3.47 -4.79 -8.66
CA MET A 38 -3.42 -5.62 -7.44
C MET A 38 -2.73 -6.97 -7.71
N ASN A 39 -3.01 -7.59 -8.86
CA ASN A 39 -2.34 -8.82 -9.28
C ASN A 39 -0.86 -8.61 -9.60
N TYR A 40 -0.49 -7.50 -10.26
CA TYR A 40 0.91 -7.14 -10.52
C TYR A 40 1.71 -6.96 -9.22
N LEU A 41 1.09 -6.39 -8.19
CA LEU A 41 1.71 -6.25 -6.88
C LEU A 41 1.80 -7.58 -6.11
N GLY A 42 1.05 -8.60 -6.51
CA GLY A 42 0.92 -9.87 -5.79
C GLY A 42 0.01 -9.74 -4.55
N ALA A 43 -0.95 -8.83 -4.60
CA ALA A 43 -1.77 -8.49 -3.44
C ALA A 43 -2.86 -9.53 -3.16
N ARG A 44 -3.08 -9.82 -1.88
CA ARG A 44 -4.18 -10.66 -1.42
C ARG A 44 -5.33 -9.81 -0.90
N LYS A 45 -6.53 -10.02 -1.44
CA LYS A 45 -7.77 -9.45 -0.92
C LYS A 45 -8.14 -10.16 0.39
N THR A 46 -8.32 -9.40 1.46
CA THR A 46 -8.71 -9.89 2.79
C THR A 46 -9.90 -9.09 3.29
N THR A 47 -10.85 -9.75 3.94
CA THR A 47 -11.97 -9.11 4.64
C THR A 47 -11.82 -9.45 6.12
N MET A 48 -11.50 -8.47 6.95
CA MET A 48 -11.44 -8.71 8.41
C MET A 48 -12.84 -9.00 8.94
N LEU A 49 -12.92 -9.92 9.91
CA LEU A 49 -14.20 -10.27 10.55
C LEU A 49 -14.80 -9.02 11.22
N GLY A 50 -16.00 -8.63 10.80
CA GLY A 50 -16.69 -7.44 11.28
C GLY A 50 -16.60 -6.23 10.34
N ASN A 51 -15.76 -6.28 9.29
CA ASN A 51 -15.73 -5.26 8.25
C ASN A 51 -16.71 -5.60 7.12
N ASN A 52 -17.36 -4.56 6.58
CA ASN A 52 -18.21 -4.67 5.39
C ASN A 52 -17.44 -4.43 4.08
N PHE A 53 -16.13 -4.16 4.17
CA PHE A 53 -15.27 -3.84 3.05
C PHE A 53 -14.04 -4.75 3.05
N SER A 54 -13.45 -4.92 1.87
CA SER A 54 -12.27 -5.76 1.67
C SER A 54 -11.07 -4.92 1.28
N GLU A 55 -9.90 -5.32 1.76
CA GLU A 55 -8.64 -4.60 1.55
C GLU A 55 -7.63 -5.53 0.88
N TYR A 56 -6.79 -4.96 0.01
CA TYR A 56 -5.67 -5.64 -0.60
C TYR A 56 -4.41 -5.38 0.21
N HIS A 57 -3.67 -6.45 0.52
CA HIS A 57 -2.41 -6.38 1.24
C HIS A 57 -1.32 -7.16 0.51
N VAL A 58 -0.08 -6.70 0.63
CA VAL A 58 1.13 -7.40 0.18
C VAL A 58 2.09 -7.55 1.36
N ASP A 59 2.87 -8.63 1.37
CA ASP A 59 3.89 -8.86 2.39
C ASP A 59 5.15 -7.98 2.19
N ASP A 60 5.25 -7.34 1.02
CA ASP A 60 6.34 -6.42 0.69
C ASP A 60 6.29 -5.15 1.56
N SER A 61 7.46 -4.60 1.84
CA SER A 61 7.60 -3.30 2.48
C SER A 61 7.09 -2.17 1.57
N PRO A 62 6.64 -1.04 2.13
CA PRO A 62 6.11 0.06 1.33
C PRO A 62 7.13 0.57 0.30
N ARG A 63 8.44 0.51 0.58
CA ARG A 63 9.49 0.89 -0.38
C ARG A 63 9.46 0.02 -1.64
N LEU A 64 9.35 -1.30 -1.50
CA LEU A 64 9.27 -2.21 -2.65
C LEU A 64 7.97 -2.03 -3.44
N VAL A 65 6.87 -1.71 -2.75
CA VAL A 65 5.58 -1.41 -3.39
C VAL A 65 5.68 -0.12 -4.21
N LEU A 66 6.26 0.94 -3.64
CA LEU A 66 6.47 2.20 -4.34
C LEU A 66 7.37 2.01 -5.58
N ASP A 67 8.46 1.25 -5.46
CA ASP A 67 9.35 0.93 -6.59
C ASP A 67 8.61 0.16 -7.70
N LYS A 68 7.70 -0.76 -7.35
CA LYS A 68 6.86 -1.49 -8.33
C LYS A 68 5.86 -0.55 -9.02
N LEU A 69 5.23 0.35 -8.27
CA LEU A 69 4.24 1.27 -8.79
C LEU A 69 4.87 2.34 -9.70
N GLU A 70 6.07 2.80 -9.38
CA GLU A 70 6.83 3.72 -10.23
C GLU A 70 7.09 3.12 -11.62
N LYS A 71 7.45 1.83 -11.69
CA LYS A 71 7.70 1.12 -12.97
C LYS A 71 6.50 1.05 -13.89
N ILE A 72 5.28 1.18 -13.36
CA ILE A 72 4.04 1.17 -14.15
C ILE A 72 3.42 2.57 -14.30
N GLY A 73 4.19 3.62 -13.96
CA GLY A 73 3.87 5.02 -14.23
C GLY A 73 3.20 5.78 -13.09
N PHE A 74 3.20 5.27 -11.86
CA PHE A 74 2.72 6.03 -10.70
C PHE A 74 3.82 6.89 -10.10
N ARG A 75 3.47 8.13 -9.72
CA ARG A 75 4.35 9.04 -8.99
C ARG A 75 3.76 9.36 -7.63
N VAL A 76 4.61 9.42 -6.60
CA VAL A 76 4.21 9.92 -5.28
C VAL A 76 3.89 11.41 -5.39
N VAL A 77 2.68 11.79 -4.97
CA VAL A 77 2.22 13.18 -4.91
C VAL A 77 2.45 13.74 -3.51
N THR A 78 2.07 12.97 -2.48
CA THR A 78 2.24 13.36 -1.08
C THR A 78 2.37 12.15 -0.17
N MET A 79 2.95 12.37 1.00
CA MET A 79 3.05 11.40 2.09
C MET A 79 2.56 12.08 3.37
N THR A 80 1.70 11.41 4.12
CA THR A 80 1.18 11.91 5.39
C THR A 80 1.14 10.81 6.45
N GLY A 81 1.33 11.19 7.71
CA GLY A 81 1.14 10.32 8.86
C GLY A 81 -0.21 10.60 9.52
N VAL A 82 -0.99 9.53 9.77
CA VAL A 82 -2.28 9.61 10.48
C VAL A 82 -2.25 8.58 11.62
N GLY A 83 -2.12 9.06 12.85
CA GLY A 83 -1.98 8.19 14.03
C GLY A 83 -0.71 7.35 13.94
N GLN A 84 -0.87 6.02 13.87
CA GLN A 84 0.24 5.08 13.68
C GLN A 84 0.39 4.60 12.23
N THR A 85 -0.35 5.20 11.29
CA THR A 85 -0.37 4.79 9.89
C THR A 85 0.35 5.83 9.03
N LEU A 86 1.26 5.38 8.17
CA LEU A 86 1.80 6.19 7.08
C LEU A 86 0.98 5.96 5.82
N VAL A 87 0.64 7.06 5.14
CA VAL A 87 -0.15 7.07 3.92
C VAL A 87 0.64 7.70 2.78
N TRP A 88 0.75 6.99 1.66
CA TRP A 88 1.30 7.53 0.41
C TRP A 88 0.20 7.71 -0.61
N CYS A 89 0.09 8.93 -1.12
CA CYS A 89 -0.83 9.27 -2.20
C CYS A 89 -0.07 9.28 -3.51
N MET A 90 -0.46 8.42 -4.44
CA MET A 90 0.15 8.32 -5.77
C MET A 90 -0.81 8.68 -6.88
N TYR A 91 -0.28 9.19 -7.98
CA TYR A 91 -1.00 9.50 -9.21
C TYR A 91 -0.34 8.80 -10.39
N LYS A 92 -1.12 8.11 -11.21
CA LYS A 92 -0.65 7.60 -12.49
C LYS A 92 -0.78 8.73 -13.50
N GLU A 93 0.33 9.16 -14.05
CA GLU A 93 0.32 10.13 -15.14
C GLU A 93 -0.22 9.41 -16.38
N THR A 94 -1.50 9.60 -16.66
CA THR A 94 -2.04 9.20 -17.96
C THR A 94 -1.46 10.17 -18.96
N ASP A 95 -0.78 9.67 -19.99
CA ASP A 95 -0.33 10.51 -21.10
C ASP A 95 -1.50 11.36 -21.58
N CYS A 96 -1.48 12.65 -21.22
CA CYS A 96 -2.35 13.63 -21.83
C CYS A 96 -1.88 13.73 -23.29
N ILE A 97 -2.60 13.04 -24.18
CA ILE A 97 -2.45 13.20 -25.63
C ILE A 97 -2.50 14.72 -25.90
N THR A 98 -1.36 15.28 -26.30
CA THR A 98 -1.24 16.63 -26.86
C THR A 98 -1.30 16.50 -28.38
#